data_AF-A0AAV4JNR7-F1
#
_entry.id   AF-A0AAV4JNR7-F1
#
_cell.length_a   1.000
_cell.length_b   1.000
_cell.length_c   1.000
_cell.angle_alpha   90.00
_cell.angle_beta   90.00
_cell.angle_gamma   90.00
#
_symmetry.space_group_name_H-M   'P 1'
#
loop_
_entity.id
_entity.type
_entity.pdbx_description
1 polymer ?
#
loop_
_entity_poly.entity_id
_entity_poly.type
_entity_poly.pdbx_seq_one_letter_code
_entity_poly.pdbx_strand_id
1 'polypeptide(L)'
;MGNGSSFEQAKTVFLEINGKEEKIIFSRHTSSRDIHELIAQAANVNKHAIITLRDRNGAHVSVSPTMPQNTSANPYKVHAKDPPAPTGKI
;
A
#
# COMPACT_ATOMS: atom_id res chain seq x y z
N MET A 1 -12.80 34.93 -1.98
CA MET A 1 -12.76 33.46 -1.80
C MET A 1 -11.34 33.00 -2.14
N GLY A 2 -10.48 32.87 -1.13
CA GLY A 2 -9.11 32.39 -1.32
C GLY A 2 -9.14 30.88 -1.48
N ASN A 3 -8.89 30.39 -2.70
CA ASN A 3 -8.71 28.98 -2.98
C ASN A 3 -7.33 28.59 -2.43
N GLY A 4 -7.25 28.38 -1.12
CA GLY A 4 -6.09 27.79 -0.46
C GLY A 4 -6.02 26.33 -0.88
N SER A 5 -5.55 26.09 -2.09
CA SER A 5 -5.10 24.79 -2.53
C SER A 5 -3.90 24.47 -1.64
N SER A 6 -4.19 23.83 -0.51
CA SER A 6 -3.15 23.15 0.24
C SER A 6 -2.50 22.24 -0.79
N PHE A 7 -1.25 22.54 -1.17
CA PHE A 7 -0.40 21.56 -1.83
C PHE A 7 -0.21 20.46 -0.79
N GLU A 8 -1.22 19.60 -0.67
CA GLU A 8 -1.19 18.42 0.14
C GLU A 8 -0.02 17.63 -0.40
N GLN A 9 1.07 17.58 0.37
CA GLN A 9 2.28 16.84 0.01
C GLN A 9 1.88 15.38 -0.18
N ALA A 10 1.55 15.06 -1.42
CA ALA A 10 1.24 13.71 -1.84
C ALA A 10 2.54 12.91 -1.69
N LYS A 11 2.48 11.84 -0.92
CA LYS A 11 3.56 10.88 -0.78
C LYS A 11 3.45 9.87 -1.90
N THR A 12 4.54 9.69 -2.62
CA THR A 12 4.72 8.57 -3.55
C THR A 12 5.46 7.44 -2.85
N VAL A 13 4.94 6.22 -2.97
CA VAL A 13 5.59 5.00 -2.50
C VAL A 13 5.65 4.01 -3.64
N PHE A 14 6.84 3.43 -3.84
CA PHE A 14 7.13 2.44 -4.86
C PHE A 14 6.94 1.04 -4.30
N LEU A 15 6.28 0.18 -5.06
CA LEU A 15 5.87 -1.16 -4.69
C LEU A 15 6.41 -2.15 -5.72
N GLU A 16 6.81 -3.33 -5.28
CA GLU A 16 7.11 -4.48 -6.13
C GLU A 16 6.01 -5.51 -5.90
N ILE A 17 5.22 -5.77 -6.95
CA ILE A 17 4.07 -6.67 -6.93
C ILE A 17 4.31 -7.75 -7.97
N ASN A 18 4.52 -9.00 -7.56
CA ASN A 18 4.77 -10.13 -8.47
C ASN A 18 5.91 -9.85 -9.49
N GLY A 19 6.97 -9.16 -9.06
CA GLY A 19 8.10 -8.77 -9.92
C GLY A 19 7.83 -7.58 -10.84
N LYS A 20 6.67 -6.92 -10.73
CA LYS A 20 6.35 -5.67 -11.42
C LYS A 20 6.52 -4.48 -10.48
N GLU A 21 7.16 -3.43 -10.96
CA GLU A 21 7.23 -2.15 -10.28
C GLU A 21 5.92 -1.39 -10.45
N GLU A 22 5.33 -0.97 -9.34
CA GLU A 22 4.11 -0.19 -9.27
C GLU A 22 4.33 0.98 -8.31
N LYS A 23 3.50 2.03 -8.40
CA LYS A 23 3.57 3.13 -7.42
C LYS A 23 2.20 3.58 -7.00
N ILE A 24 2.07 3.91 -5.73
CA ILE A 24 0.87 4.53 -5.18
C ILE A 24 1.19 5.96 -4.74
N ILE A 25 0.19 6.83 -4.87
CA ILE A 25 0.27 8.23 -4.46
C ILE A 25 -0.88 8.46 -3.47
N PHE A 26 -0.57 8.93 -2.28
CA PHE A 26 -1.56 9.20 -1.23
C PHE A 26 -1.19 10.44 -0.42
N SER A 27 -2.16 11.08 0.21
CA SER A 27 -1.96 12.27 1.04
C SER A 27 -1.81 11.89 2.52
N ARG A 28 -1.34 12.83 3.35
CA ARG A 28 -1.28 12.63 4.81
C ARG A 28 -2.64 12.34 5.45
N HIS A 29 -3.73 12.74 4.79
CA HIS A 29 -5.11 12.55 5.24
C HIS A 29 -5.70 11.21 4.81
N THR A 30 -4.99 10.44 3.97
CA THR A 30 -5.41 9.11 3.54
C THR A 30 -5.30 8.14 4.72
N SER A 31 -6.40 7.47 5.04
CA SER A 31 -6.44 6.49 6.13
C SER A 31 -5.62 5.24 5.76
N SER A 32 -5.11 4.52 6.76
CA SER A 32 -4.42 3.24 6.53
C SER A 32 -5.28 2.24 5.74
N ARG A 33 -6.62 2.29 5.90
CA ARG A 33 -7.57 1.48 5.14
C ARG A 33 -7.57 1.85 3.65
N ASP A 34 -7.67 3.13 3.32
CA ASP A 34 -7.60 3.59 1.92
C ASP A 34 -6.25 3.22 1.29
N ILE A 35 -5.14 3.39 2.00
CA ILE A 35 -3.80 2.96 1.52
C ILE A 35 -3.80 1.45 1.26
N HIS A 36 -4.39 0.66 2.17
CA HIS A 36 -4.50 -0.78 2.00
C HIS A 36 -5.33 -1.15 0.75
N GLU A 37 -6.48 -0.49 0.53
CA GLU A 37 -7.29 -0.73 -0.67
C GLU A 37 -6.57 -0.32 -1.96
N LEU A 38 -5.81 0.78 -1.95
CA LEU A 38 -4.97 1.19 -3.08
C LEU A 38 -3.91 0.12 -3.41
N ILE A 39 -3.25 -0.44 -2.39
CA ILE A 39 -2.28 -1.54 -2.59
C ILE A 39 -3.00 -2.80 -3.08
N ALA A 40 -4.18 -3.12 -2.54
CA ALA A 40 -4.96 -4.27 -2.96
C ALA A 40 -5.37 -4.18 -4.44
N GLN A 41 -5.83 -3.00 -4.86
CA GLN A 41 -6.20 -2.71 -6.24
C GLN A 41 -4.98 -2.81 -7.18
N ALA A 42 -3.85 -2.23 -6.78
CA ALA A 42 -2.58 -2.35 -7.51
C ALA A 42 -2.11 -3.81 -7.62
N ALA A 43 -2.30 -4.60 -6.56
CA ALA A 43 -1.94 -6.01 -6.52
C ALA A 43 -2.96 -6.93 -7.21
N ASN A 44 -4.10 -6.39 -7.66
CA ASN A 44 -5.21 -7.15 -8.24
C ASN A 44 -5.69 -8.28 -7.31
N VAL A 45 -5.83 -7.96 -6.02
CA VAL A 45 -6.32 -8.87 -4.98
C VAL A 45 -7.57 -8.31 -4.31
N ASN A 46 -8.25 -9.16 -3.53
CA ASN A 46 -9.38 -8.71 -2.72
C ASN A 46 -8.94 -7.61 -1.73
N LYS A 47 -9.77 -6.58 -1.52
CA LYS A 47 -9.55 -5.55 -0.48
C LYS A 47 -9.47 -6.11 0.95
N HIS A 48 -9.99 -7.31 1.16
CA HIS A 48 -9.92 -8.07 2.41
C HIS A 48 -8.71 -9.01 2.47
N ALA A 49 -7.86 -9.04 1.43
CA ALA A 49 -6.59 -9.75 1.45
C ALA A 49 -5.70 -9.25 2.59
N ILE A 50 -4.94 -10.16 3.18
CA ILE A 50 -3.89 -9.84 4.13
C ILE A 50 -2.71 -9.33 3.30
N ILE A 51 -2.50 -8.01 3.34
CA ILE A 51 -1.38 -7.35 2.67
C ILE A 51 -0.29 -7.04 3.68
N THR A 52 0.92 -7.48 3.36
CA THR A 52 2.14 -7.16 4.14
C THR A 52 3.18 -6.54 3.23
N LEU A 53 3.79 -5.44 3.68
CA LEU A 53 4.86 -4.75 2.98
C LEU A 53 6.21 -5.12 3.59
N ARG A 54 7.21 -5.38 2.75
CA ARG A 54 8.59 -5.60 3.19
C ARG A 54 9.55 -4.64 2.52
N ASP A 55 10.47 -4.09 3.29
CA ASP A 55 11.59 -3.32 2.77
C ASP A 55 12.62 -4.22 2.06
N ARG A 56 13.58 -3.63 1.34
CA ARG A 56 14.74 -4.32 0.76
C ARG A 56 15.48 -5.19 1.76
N ASN A 57 15.53 -4.77 3.02
CA ASN A 57 16.17 -5.52 4.11
C ASN A 57 15.30 -6.67 4.65
N GLY A 58 14.10 -6.87 4.11
CA GLY A 58 13.13 -7.86 4.59
C GLY A 58 12.35 -7.42 5.83
N ALA A 59 12.56 -6.18 6.32
CA ALA A 59 11.86 -5.62 7.46
C ALA A 59 10.38 -5.36 7.12
N HIS A 60 9.49 -5.65 8.06
CA HIS A 60 8.06 -5.40 7.89
C HIS A 60 7.76 -3.90 7.97
N VAL A 61 7.00 -3.40 7.01
CA VAL A 61 6.57 -2.00 6.93
C VAL A 61 5.06 -1.94 7.15
N SER A 62 4.65 -1.15 8.15
CA SER A 62 3.22 -0.96 8.45
C SER A 62 2.55 -0.10 7.37
N VAL A 63 1.42 -0.58 6.84
CA VAL A 63 0.58 0.19 5.92
C VAL A 63 -0.08 1.34 6.69
N SER A 64 0.49 2.53 6.58
CA SER A 64 0.05 3.72 7.31
C SER A 64 0.49 5.00 6.60
N PRO A 65 -0.20 6.13 6.78
CA PRO A 65 0.22 7.41 6.19
C PRO A 65 1.57 7.91 6.73
N THR A 66 2.00 7.38 7.89
CA THR A 66 3.28 7.66 8.53
C THR A 66 4.40 6.74 8.04
N MET A 67 4.13 5.81 7.11
CA MET A 67 5.17 4.92 6.58
C MET A 67 6.31 5.72 5.91
N PRO A 68 7.55 5.23 5.98
CA PRO A 68 8.68 5.89 5.34
C PRO A 68 8.47 5.99 3.83
N GLN A 69 9.03 7.03 3.23
CA GLN A 69 9.12 7.09 1.77
C GLN A 69 10.27 6.21 1.29
N ASN A 70 10.09 5.62 0.13
CA ASN A 70 11.11 4.86 -0.56
C ASN A 70 11.32 5.42 -1.98
N THR A 71 12.10 4.71 -2.78
CA THR A 71 12.49 5.12 -4.14
C THR A 71 12.28 3.97 -5.11
N SER A 72 12.21 4.23 -6.41
CA SER A 72 12.19 3.17 -7.44
C SER A 72 13.34 2.17 -7.31
N ALA A 73 14.51 2.61 -6.81
CA ALA A 73 15.65 1.71 -6.58
C ALA A 73 15.47 0.75 -5.38
N ASN A 74 14.51 1.02 -4.49
CA ASN A 74 14.25 0.23 -3.29
C ASN A 74 12.73 0.15 -3.03
N PRO A 75 11.96 -0.52 -3.91
CA PRO A 75 10.52 -0.63 -3.76
C PRO A 75 10.16 -1.55 -2.59
N TYR A 76 8.98 -1.35 -2.00
CA TYR A 76 8.45 -2.25 -0.99
C TYR A 76 7.87 -3.49 -1.65
N LYS A 77 8.30 -4.66 -1.22
CA LYS A 77 7.75 -5.94 -1.69
C LYS A 77 6.38 -6.16 -1.09
N VAL A 78 5.38 -6.29 -1.95
CA VAL A 78 4.00 -6.54 -1.55
C VAL A 78 3.77 -8.04 -1.52
N HIS A 79 3.42 -8.54 -0.33
CA HIS A 79 2.94 -9.90 -0.14
C HIS A 79 1.46 -9.84 0.21
N ALA A 80 0.62 -10.10 -0.78
CA ALA A 80 -0.81 -10.25 -0.60
C ALA A 80 -1.19 -11.73 -0.49
N LYS A 81 -1.99 -12.07 0.51
CA LYS A 81 -2.65 -13.38 0.61
C LYS A 81 -4.15 -13.15 0.72
N ASP A 82 -4.93 -13.78 -0.16
CA ASP A 82 -6.37 -13.77 -0.02
C ASP A 82 -6.75 -14.34 1.35
N PRO A 83 -7.78 -13.80 2.04
CA PRO A 83 -8.21 -14.39 3.30
C PRO A 83 -8.53 -15.88 3.06
N PRO A 84 -8.19 -16.76 4.01
CA PRO A 84 -8.58 -18.16 3.90
C PRO A 84 -10.09 -18.20 3.67
N ALA A 85 -10.52 -18.91 2.63
CA ALA A 85 -11.93 -19.10 2.33
C ALA A 85 -12.65 -19.52 3.62
N PRO A 86 -13.85 -18.99 3.90
CA PRO A 86 -14.60 -19.43 5.06
C PRO A 86 -14.84 -20.93 4.89
N THR A 87 -14.10 -21.74 5.64
CA THR A 87 -14.40 -23.17 5.79
C THR A 87 -15.69 -23.25 6.57
N GLY A 88 -16.81 -23.05 5.87
CA GLY A 88 -18.13 -23.43 6.33
C GLY A 88 -18.11 -24.93 6.51
N LYS A 89 -17.86 -25.37 7.74
CA LYS A 89 -18.23 -26.72 8.14
C LYS A 89 -19.75 -26.75 8.17
N ILE A 90 -20.28 -27.65 7.35
CA ILE A 90 -21.67 -28.14 7.33
C ILE A 90 -22.16 -28.54 8.72
#